data_AF-A0A292PRS2-F1
#
_entry.id   AF-A0A292PRS2-F1
#
_cell.length_a   1.000
_cell.length_b   1.000
_cell.length_c   1.000
_cell.angle_alpha   90.00
_cell.angle_beta   90.00
_cell.angle_gamma   90.00
#
_symmetry.space_group_name_H-M   'P 1'
#
loop_
_entity.id
_entity.type
_entity.pdbx_description
1 polymer ?
#
loop_
_entity_poly.entity_id
_entity_poly.type
_entity_poly.pdbx_seq_one_letter_code
_entity_poly.pdbx_strand_id
1 'polypeptide(L)'
;MVLISDIIDRHVDAGVERTKYRPLPSGRISVQGALLSCALLTALASVLTHYCLGWDTLLLSIPMYFLNAIYPYMKQLIPWPQLVLAPAVGWTSLIGWAAMAGNLNDLEKCIPLFLATSCWTLYYDTCYGSQDAEEDKKIGVKSLPLWLGTSIHPFLAFLGILIIGLLCLSAHASNVSYIFWTFAIGVWALLIPYQIAQLDLKDRTSGGKIFRQNIKFGKYVTLVAFVELAYQSFFSKF
;
A
#
# COMPACT_ATOMS: atom_id res chain seq x y z
N MET A 1 0.11 12.26 -1.26
CA MET A 1 0.42 11.58 0.01
C MET A 1 1.78 11.99 0.58
N VAL A 2 2.89 11.81 -0.14
CA VAL A 2 4.25 12.07 0.40
C VAL A 2 4.46 13.51 0.86
N LEU A 3 4.24 14.49 -0.01
CA LEU A 3 4.48 15.91 0.32
C LEU A 3 3.66 16.40 1.52
N ILE A 4 2.37 16.06 1.57
CA ILE A 4 1.50 16.45 2.70
C ILE A 4 1.93 15.78 4.00
N SER A 5 2.36 14.51 3.93
CA SER A 5 2.92 13.79 5.09
C SER A 5 4.18 14.48 5.59
N ASP A 6 5.14 14.77 4.71
CA ASP A 6 6.41 15.41 5.09
C ASP A 6 6.19 16.83 5.65
N ILE A 7 5.18 17.57 5.18
CA ILE A 7 4.83 18.90 5.70
C ILE A 7 4.30 18.81 7.14
N ILE A 8 3.43 17.83 7.41
CA ILE A 8 2.77 17.64 8.71
C ILE A 8 3.74 17.00 9.72
N ASP A 9 4.49 16.00 9.29
CA ASP A 9 5.40 15.22 10.14
C ASP A 9 6.74 15.95 10.40
N ARG A 10 6.98 17.12 9.78
CA ARG A 10 8.30 17.80 9.78
C ARG A 10 8.96 17.96 11.15
N HIS A 11 8.17 18.27 12.18
CA HIS A 11 8.68 18.54 13.53
C HIS A 11 8.98 17.24 14.28
N VAL A 12 8.16 16.21 14.05
CA VAL A 12 8.37 14.87 14.59
C VAL A 12 9.59 14.25 13.92
N ASP A 13 9.68 14.35 12.59
CA ASP A 13 10.80 13.84 11.81
C ASP A 13 12.13 14.49 12.16
N ALA A 14 12.15 15.76 12.58
CA ALA A 14 13.36 16.42 13.06
C ALA A 14 13.95 15.76 14.32
N GLY A 15 13.10 15.11 15.13
CA GLY A 15 13.49 14.43 16.37
C GLY A 15 13.91 12.97 16.20
N VAL A 16 13.75 12.37 15.02
CA VAL A 16 14.02 10.95 14.77
C VAL A 16 15.31 10.78 13.95
N GLU A 17 16.25 9.97 14.43
CA GLU A 17 17.59 9.81 13.86
C GLU A 17 17.55 9.46 12.36
N ARG A 18 16.60 8.60 11.97
CA ARG A 18 16.41 8.16 10.58
C ARG A 18 15.85 9.25 9.66
N THR A 19 15.02 10.16 10.18
CA THR A 19 14.23 11.10 9.37
C THR A 19 14.63 12.56 9.53
N LYS A 20 15.52 12.90 10.47
CA LYS A 20 16.04 14.26 10.69
C LYS A 20 16.71 14.87 9.46
N TYR A 21 17.26 14.03 8.58
CA TYR A 21 17.90 14.46 7.35
C TYR A 21 16.92 14.64 6.19
N ARG A 22 15.60 14.41 6.34
CA ARG A 22 14.65 14.62 5.23
C ARG A 22 14.64 16.08 4.76
N PRO A 23 14.27 16.36 3.50
CA PRO A 23 14.40 17.72 2.93
C PRO A 23 13.67 18.83 3.69
N LEU A 24 12.47 18.55 4.22
CA LEU A 24 11.70 19.53 5.00
C LEU A 24 12.22 19.71 6.44
N PRO A 25 12.44 18.65 7.24
CA PRO A 25 13.06 18.77 8.57
C PRO A 25 14.44 19.43 8.56
N SER A 26 15.26 19.15 7.53
CA SER A 26 16.59 19.75 7.38
C SER A 26 16.60 21.16 6.78
N GLY A 27 15.42 21.73 6.46
CA GLY A 27 15.30 23.08 5.90
C GLY A 27 15.79 23.23 4.46
N ARG A 28 16.11 22.13 3.76
CA ARG A 28 16.56 22.15 2.36
C ARG A 28 15.45 22.57 1.37
N ILE A 29 14.20 22.44 1.78
CA ILE A 29 13.01 22.86 1.01
C ILE A 29 12.13 23.71 1.93
N SER A 30 11.56 24.79 1.40
CA SER A 30 10.60 25.61 2.14
C SER A 30 9.22 24.94 2.20
N VAL A 31 8.48 25.14 3.29
CA VAL A 31 7.11 24.61 3.45
C VAL A 31 6.19 25.15 2.34
N GLN A 32 6.35 26.43 1.97
CA GLN A 32 5.59 27.04 0.87
C GLN A 32 5.89 26.36 -0.48
N GLY A 33 7.17 26.06 -0.76
CA GLY A 33 7.57 25.34 -1.96
C GLY A 33 7.00 23.92 -2.01
N ALA A 34 6.99 23.22 -0.87
CA ALA A 34 6.38 21.89 -0.76
C ALA A 34 4.85 21.92 -0.96
N LEU A 35 4.16 22.92 -0.39
CA LEU A 35 2.72 23.13 -0.58
C LEU A 35 2.37 23.43 -2.05
N LEU A 36 3.11 24.35 -2.68
CA LEU A 36 2.94 24.67 -4.09
C LEU A 36 3.18 23.45 -4.97
N SER A 37 4.24 22.70 -4.71
CA SER A 37 4.54 21.44 -5.43
C SER A 37 3.42 20.42 -5.25
N CYS A 38 2.88 20.29 -4.04
CA CYS A 38 1.76 19.39 -3.76
C CYS A 38 0.51 19.78 -4.54
N ALA A 39 0.17 21.08 -4.56
CA ALA A 39 -0.97 21.59 -5.31
C ALA A 39 -0.80 21.37 -6.83
N LEU A 40 0.36 21.73 -7.38
CA LEU A 40 0.64 21.58 -8.82
C LEU A 40 0.62 20.12 -9.27
N LEU A 41 1.28 19.23 -8.53
CA LEU A 41 1.30 17.80 -8.87
C LEU A 41 -0.08 17.15 -8.75
N THR A 42 -0.88 17.55 -7.75
CA THR A 42 -2.26 17.05 -7.60
C THR A 42 -3.15 17.56 -8.73
N ALA A 43 -3.05 18.84 -9.09
CA ALA A 43 -3.80 19.41 -10.20
C ALA A 43 -3.42 18.74 -11.53
N LEU A 44 -2.12 18.57 -11.79
CA LEU A 44 -1.63 17.87 -12.98
C LEU A 44 -2.12 16.42 -13.03
N ALA A 45 -2.03 15.68 -11.92
CA ALA A 45 -2.51 14.31 -11.85
C ALA A 45 -4.02 14.21 -12.12
N SER A 46 -4.83 15.12 -11.56
CA SER A 46 -6.27 15.18 -11.81
C SER A 46 -6.61 15.50 -13.27
N VAL A 47 -5.90 16.46 -13.87
CA VAL A 47 -6.06 16.82 -15.29
C VAL A 47 -5.71 15.62 -16.18
N LEU A 48 -4.55 14.98 -15.96
CA LEU A 48 -4.16 13.80 -16.73
C LEU A 48 -5.12 12.63 -16.53
N THR A 49 -5.60 12.40 -15.30
CA THR A 49 -6.59 11.35 -15.02
C THR A 49 -7.87 11.59 -15.80
N HIS A 50 -8.37 12.83 -15.82
CA HIS A 50 -9.57 13.17 -16.57
C HIS A 50 -9.41 12.94 -18.08
N TYR A 51 -8.35 13.50 -18.67
CA TYR A 51 -8.16 13.46 -20.12
C TYR A 51 -7.72 12.09 -20.64
N CYS A 52 -7.01 11.29 -19.84
CA CYS A 52 -6.53 9.98 -20.26
C CYS A 52 -7.47 8.84 -19.86
N LEU A 53 -8.16 8.93 -18.71
CA LEU A 53 -8.90 7.82 -18.10
C LEU A 53 -10.41 8.11 -17.91
N GLY A 54 -10.86 9.33 -18.22
CA GLY A 54 -12.26 9.72 -18.18
C GLY A 54 -12.72 10.35 -16.85
N TRP A 55 -13.93 10.90 -16.87
CA TRP A 55 -14.53 11.61 -15.74
C TRP A 55 -14.83 10.70 -14.56
N ASP A 56 -15.37 9.51 -14.81
CA ASP A 56 -15.70 8.51 -13.79
C ASP A 56 -14.47 8.10 -12.97
N THR A 57 -13.34 7.86 -13.63
CA THR A 57 -12.06 7.54 -12.98
C THR A 57 -11.55 8.69 -12.12
N LEU A 58 -11.70 9.94 -12.59
CA LEU A 58 -11.37 11.12 -11.79
C LEU A 58 -12.24 11.19 -10.53
N LEU A 59 -13.55 11.05 -10.65
CA LEU A 59 -14.47 11.07 -9.51
C LEU A 59 -14.12 9.99 -8.48
N LEU A 60 -13.82 8.78 -8.95
CA LEU A 60 -13.43 7.66 -8.10
C LEU A 60 -12.10 7.87 -7.37
N SER A 61 -11.23 8.75 -7.87
CA SER A 61 -9.96 9.10 -7.23
C SER A 61 -10.11 10.08 -6.04
N ILE A 62 -11.23 10.80 -5.93
CA ILE A 62 -11.44 11.83 -4.89
C ILE A 62 -11.34 11.24 -3.47
N PRO A 63 -12.00 10.11 -3.13
CA PRO A 63 -11.85 9.49 -1.81
C PRO A 63 -10.39 9.12 -1.48
N MET A 64 -9.61 8.68 -2.46
CA MET A 64 -8.19 8.38 -2.28
C MET A 64 -7.39 9.65 -1.91
N TYR A 65 -7.65 10.79 -2.57
CA TYR A 65 -7.00 12.05 -2.20
C TYR A 65 -7.37 12.49 -0.78
N PHE A 66 -8.63 12.33 -0.40
CA PHE A 66 -9.10 12.63 0.95
C PHE A 66 -8.41 11.77 2.02
N LEU A 67 -8.35 10.45 1.82
CA LEU A 67 -7.64 9.54 2.71
C LEU A 67 -6.16 9.90 2.83
N ASN A 68 -5.51 10.23 1.70
CA ASN A 68 -4.11 10.65 1.67
C ASN A 68 -3.85 11.97 2.41
N ALA A 69 -4.81 12.88 2.45
CA ALA A 69 -4.71 14.15 3.16
C ALA A 69 -4.90 13.96 4.68
N ILE A 70 -5.77 13.04 5.09
CA ILE A 70 -6.07 12.77 6.49
C ILE A 70 -5.03 11.85 7.16
N TYR A 71 -4.45 10.93 6.40
CA TYR A 71 -3.51 9.93 6.92
C TYR A 71 -2.40 10.48 7.85
N PRO A 72 -1.70 11.59 7.52
CA PRO A 72 -0.64 12.10 8.39
C PRO A 72 -1.15 12.55 9.76
N TYR A 73 -2.34 13.16 9.80
CA TYR A 73 -2.98 13.56 11.05
C TYR A 73 -3.34 12.33 11.90
N MET A 74 -3.76 11.24 11.26
CA MET A 74 -4.13 10.01 11.98
C MET A 74 -2.94 9.39 12.71
N LYS A 75 -1.71 9.52 12.18
CA LYS A 75 -0.51 9.07 12.89
C LYS A 75 -0.33 9.71 14.27
N GLN A 76 -0.83 10.93 14.44
CA GLN A 76 -0.73 11.67 15.70
C GLN A 76 -1.90 11.35 16.64
N LEU A 77 -3.02 10.82 16.12
CA LEU A 77 -4.26 10.64 16.87
C LEU A 77 -4.48 9.18 17.33
N ILE A 78 -4.17 8.20 16.49
CA ILE A 78 -4.50 6.78 16.72
C ILE A 78 -3.26 5.90 16.60
N PRO A 79 -3.18 4.77 17.34
CA PRO A 79 -2.06 3.83 17.26
C PRO A 79 -2.00 3.07 15.94
N TRP A 80 -3.07 3.04 15.15
CA TRP A 80 -3.20 2.24 13.92
C TRP A 80 -3.43 3.09 12.66
N PRO A 81 -2.61 4.11 12.38
CA PRO A 81 -2.79 4.94 11.18
C PRO A 81 -2.73 4.14 9.88
N GLN A 82 -2.12 2.94 9.92
CA GLN A 82 -2.09 2.00 8.80
C GLN A 82 -3.48 1.60 8.31
N LEU A 83 -4.51 1.61 9.17
CA LEU A 83 -5.89 1.35 8.75
C LEU A 83 -6.46 2.43 7.83
N VAL A 84 -5.87 3.62 7.79
CA VAL A 84 -6.20 4.69 6.85
C VAL A 84 -5.30 4.62 5.62
N LEU A 85 -4.02 4.29 5.81
CA LEU A 85 -3.06 4.08 4.72
C LEU A 85 -3.47 2.95 3.77
N ALA A 86 -3.84 1.81 4.33
CA ALA A 86 -4.09 0.59 3.57
C ALA A 86 -5.20 0.77 2.54
N PRO A 87 -6.40 1.28 2.89
CA PRO A 87 -7.42 1.64 1.92
C PRO A 87 -6.96 2.69 0.91
N ALA A 88 -6.15 3.68 1.32
CA ALA A 88 -5.67 4.72 0.41
C ALA A 88 -4.77 4.14 -0.71
N VAL A 89 -3.88 3.19 -0.36
CA VAL A 89 -3.04 2.49 -1.34
C VAL A 89 -3.88 1.51 -2.16
N GLY A 90 -4.72 0.72 -1.50
CA GLY A 90 -5.59 -0.26 -2.18
C GLY A 90 -6.57 0.37 -3.17
N TRP A 91 -6.99 1.62 -2.94
CA TRP A 91 -7.91 2.37 -3.81
C TRP A 91 -7.42 2.47 -5.26
N THR A 92 -6.11 2.38 -5.48
CA THR A 92 -5.50 2.35 -6.81
C THR A 92 -6.03 1.20 -7.68
N SER A 93 -6.44 0.07 -7.08
CA SER A 93 -7.07 -1.06 -7.78
C SER A 93 -8.44 -0.68 -8.36
N LEU A 94 -9.23 0.09 -7.62
CA LEU A 94 -10.56 0.56 -8.07
C LEU A 94 -10.42 1.57 -9.21
N ILE A 95 -9.45 2.49 -9.09
CA ILE A 95 -9.11 3.47 -10.13
C ILE A 95 -8.66 2.74 -11.41
N GLY A 96 -7.81 1.72 -11.27
CA GLY A 96 -7.35 0.90 -12.40
C GLY A 96 -8.49 0.14 -13.08
N TRP A 97 -9.43 -0.41 -12.31
CA TRP A 97 -10.63 -1.05 -12.86
C TRP A 97 -11.50 -0.07 -13.64
N ALA A 98 -11.85 1.08 -13.04
CA ALA A 98 -12.67 2.10 -13.70
C ALA A 98 -12.00 2.63 -14.97
N ALA A 99 -10.67 2.79 -14.97
CA ALA A 99 -9.90 3.19 -16.14
C ALA A 99 -10.03 2.19 -17.30
N MET A 100 -10.03 0.89 -17.01
CA MET A 100 -10.15 -0.17 -18.02
C MET A 100 -11.59 -0.39 -18.47
N ALA A 101 -12.55 -0.31 -17.55
CA ALA A 101 -13.98 -0.49 -17.83
C ALA A 101 -14.59 0.74 -18.53
N GLY A 102 -14.01 1.92 -18.34
CA GLY A 102 -14.49 3.20 -18.88
C GLY A 102 -15.77 3.72 -18.23
N ASN A 103 -16.22 3.09 -17.14
CA ASN A 103 -17.40 3.49 -16.35
C ASN A 103 -17.29 2.93 -14.92
N LEU A 104 -18.24 3.31 -14.04
CA LEU A 104 -18.30 2.83 -12.65
C LEU A 104 -19.18 1.58 -12.45
N ASN A 105 -19.67 0.95 -13.52
CA ASN A 105 -20.46 -0.27 -13.40
C ASN A 105 -19.56 -1.44 -12.99
N ASP A 106 -20.17 -2.44 -12.34
CA ASP A 106 -19.51 -3.66 -11.90
C ASP A 106 -18.29 -3.45 -10.97
N LEU A 107 -18.17 -2.29 -10.32
CA LEU A 107 -17.05 -1.96 -9.43
C LEU A 107 -16.95 -2.96 -8.27
N GLU A 108 -18.07 -3.57 -7.88
CA GLU A 108 -18.15 -4.60 -6.85
C GLU A 108 -17.29 -5.83 -7.18
N LYS A 109 -17.07 -6.13 -8.46
CA LYS A 109 -16.18 -7.22 -8.90
C LYS A 109 -14.72 -6.96 -8.55
N CYS A 110 -14.33 -5.70 -8.39
CA CYS A 110 -12.97 -5.30 -8.01
C CYS A 110 -12.77 -5.20 -6.48
N ILE A 111 -13.86 -5.24 -5.68
CA ILE A 111 -13.76 -5.13 -4.21
C ILE A 111 -12.81 -6.17 -3.60
N PRO A 112 -12.80 -7.46 -4.00
CA PRO A 112 -11.85 -8.42 -3.46
C PRO A 112 -10.39 -8.00 -3.70
N LEU A 113 -10.06 -7.48 -4.88
CA LEU A 113 -8.71 -7.01 -5.21
C LEU A 113 -8.33 -5.75 -4.41
N PHE A 114 -9.27 -4.81 -4.28
CA PHE A 114 -9.12 -3.63 -3.42
C PHE A 114 -8.81 -4.02 -1.96
N LEU A 115 -9.55 -4.98 -1.41
CA LEU A 115 -9.33 -5.44 -0.04
C LEU A 115 -8.01 -6.21 0.07
N ALA A 116 -7.67 -7.05 -0.92
CA ALA A 116 -6.40 -7.80 -0.93
C ALA A 116 -5.19 -6.85 -0.90
N THR A 117 -5.20 -5.83 -1.76
CA THR A 117 -4.13 -4.82 -1.83
C THR A 117 -4.07 -3.94 -0.58
N SER A 118 -5.22 -3.64 0.03
CA SER A 118 -5.29 -2.95 1.33
C SER A 118 -4.69 -3.81 2.45
N CYS A 119 -5.10 -5.08 2.57
CA CYS A 119 -4.55 -6.02 3.55
C CYS A 119 -3.05 -6.23 3.34
N TRP A 120 -2.59 -6.30 2.09
CA TRP A 120 -1.16 -6.39 1.77
C TRP A 120 -0.40 -5.15 2.22
N THR A 121 -0.95 -3.96 1.98
CA THR A 121 -0.39 -2.69 2.45
C THR A 121 -0.24 -2.70 3.96
N LEU A 122 -1.29 -3.08 4.67
CA LEU A 122 -1.28 -3.21 6.12
C LEU A 122 -0.23 -4.23 6.60
N TYR A 123 -0.11 -5.36 5.89
CA TYR A 123 0.83 -6.43 6.22
C TYR A 123 2.29 -5.97 6.14
N TYR A 124 2.74 -5.45 4.98
CA TYR A 124 4.15 -5.07 4.85
C TYR A 124 4.48 -3.81 5.65
N ASP A 125 3.52 -2.90 5.84
CA ASP A 125 3.74 -1.67 6.61
C ASP A 125 3.83 -1.97 8.11
N THR A 126 3.06 -2.95 8.61
CA THR A 126 3.21 -3.48 9.97
C THR A 126 4.58 -4.12 10.19
N CYS A 127 5.06 -4.91 9.21
CA CYS A 127 6.42 -5.45 9.25
C CYS A 127 7.47 -4.32 9.22
N TYR A 128 7.28 -3.31 8.37
CA TYR A 128 8.21 -2.19 8.27
C TYR A 128 8.27 -1.36 9.55
N GLY A 129 7.12 -1.07 10.16
CA GLY A 129 7.00 -0.30 11.39
C GLY A 129 7.57 -1.00 12.62
N SER A 130 7.73 -2.32 12.62
CA SER A 130 8.28 -3.05 13.78
C SER A 130 9.72 -2.65 14.10
N GLN A 131 10.45 -2.06 13.13
CA GLN A 131 11.83 -1.60 13.29
C GLN A 131 11.94 -0.38 14.23
N ASP A 132 10.91 0.47 14.21
CA ASP A 132 10.88 1.75 14.93
C ASP A 132 10.20 1.58 16.32
N ALA A 133 9.64 0.41 16.63
CA ALA A 133 8.82 0.16 17.84
C ALA A 133 9.53 0.47 19.18
N GLU A 134 10.83 0.19 19.31
CA GLU A 134 11.57 0.50 20.53
C GLU A 134 11.82 2.01 20.73
N GLU A 135 12.03 2.74 19.64
CA GLU A 135 12.21 4.21 19.66
C GLU A 135 10.88 4.91 19.86
N ASP A 136 9.82 4.45 19.19
CA ASP A 136 8.46 4.91 19.41
C ASP A 136 8.07 4.80 20.89
N LYS A 137 8.41 3.68 21.53
CA LYS A 137 8.17 3.46 22.96
C LYS A 137 8.92 4.47 23.83
N LYS A 138 10.15 4.85 23.48
CA LYS A 138 10.95 5.83 24.22
C LYS A 138 10.42 7.26 24.08
N ILE A 139 9.93 7.61 22.90
CA ILE A 139 9.43 8.96 22.56
C ILE A 139 7.93 9.10 22.93
N GLY A 140 7.27 8.00 23.28
CA GLY A 140 5.85 7.98 23.65
C GLY A 140 4.90 8.02 22.44
N VAL A 141 5.41 7.71 21.24
CA VAL A 141 4.63 7.64 20.01
C VAL A 141 3.82 6.34 20.01
N LYS A 142 2.54 6.44 19.65
CA LYS A 142 1.65 5.29 19.53
C LYS A 142 1.78 4.70 18.13
N SER A 143 2.24 3.45 18.01
CA SER A 143 2.34 2.73 16.73
C SER A 143 1.70 1.35 16.79
N LEU A 144 1.26 0.85 15.63
CA LEU A 144 0.54 -0.41 15.52
C LEU A 144 1.36 -1.61 15.99
N PRO A 145 2.67 -1.73 15.64
CA PRO A 145 3.50 -2.80 16.18
C PRO A 145 3.61 -2.75 17.71
N LEU A 146 3.69 -1.55 18.30
CA LEU A 146 3.71 -1.37 19.75
C LEU A 146 2.38 -1.77 20.39
N TRP A 147 1.26 -1.45 19.74
CA TRP A 147 -0.08 -1.83 20.20
C TRP A 147 -0.34 -3.34 20.09
N LEU A 148 0.11 -3.97 19.01
CA LEU A 148 -0.01 -5.42 18.81
C LEU A 148 0.89 -6.22 19.75
N GLY A 149 2.08 -5.71 20.07
CA GLY A 149 3.04 -6.39 20.94
C GLY A 149 3.35 -7.81 20.45
N THR A 150 3.09 -8.81 21.29
CA THR A 150 3.29 -10.23 20.97
C THR A 150 2.29 -10.79 19.96
N SER A 151 1.20 -10.09 19.69
CA SER A 151 0.15 -10.51 18.75
C SER A 151 0.46 -10.17 17.29
N ILE A 152 1.63 -9.61 16.99
CA ILE A 152 2.00 -9.22 15.62
C ILE A 152 2.07 -10.42 14.66
N HIS A 153 2.65 -11.56 15.06
CA HIS A 153 2.70 -12.76 14.20
C HIS A 153 1.30 -13.33 13.91
N PRO A 154 0.41 -13.55 14.91
CA PRO A 154 -0.98 -13.91 14.65
C PRO A 154 -1.73 -12.93 13.75
N PHE A 155 -1.54 -11.62 13.95
CA PHE A 155 -2.18 -10.60 13.13
C PHE A 155 -1.70 -10.64 11.68
N LEU A 156 -0.40 -10.79 11.45
CA LEU A 156 0.17 -10.96 10.11
C LEU A 156 -0.31 -12.26 9.45
N ALA A 157 -0.44 -13.35 10.21
CA ALA A 157 -1.00 -14.60 9.69
C ALA A 157 -2.47 -14.43 9.25
N PHE A 158 -3.27 -13.74 10.06
CA PHE A 158 -4.65 -13.40 9.71
C PHE A 158 -4.73 -12.56 8.42
N LEU A 159 -3.92 -11.49 8.33
CA LEU A 159 -3.84 -10.69 7.10
C LEU A 159 -3.37 -11.52 5.91
N GLY A 160 -2.41 -12.42 6.11
CA GLY A 160 -1.92 -13.33 5.08
C GLY A 160 -3.02 -14.22 4.50
N ILE A 161 -3.84 -14.82 5.38
CA ILE A 161 -5.01 -15.63 4.98
C ILE A 161 -6.01 -14.77 4.20
N LEU A 162 -6.30 -13.55 4.68
CA LEU A 162 -7.20 -12.63 3.97
C LEU A 162 -6.66 -12.27 2.59
N ILE A 163 -5.38 -11.92 2.47
CA ILE A 163 -4.75 -11.58 1.18
C ILE A 163 -4.92 -12.73 0.19
N ILE A 164 -4.56 -13.95 0.58
CA ILE A 164 -4.66 -15.12 -0.30
C ILE A 164 -6.13 -15.39 -0.66
N GLY A 165 -7.03 -15.41 0.32
CA GLY A 165 -8.45 -15.67 0.08
C GLY A 165 -9.10 -14.65 -0.86
N LEU A 166 -8.81 -13.36 -0.67
CA LEU A 166 -9.31 -12.28 -1.51
C LEU A 166 -8.71 -12.31 -2.92
N LEU A 167 -7.42 -12.67 -3.06
CA LEU A 167 -6.80 -12.87 -4.37
C LEU A 167 -7.38 -14.08 -5.10
N CYS A 168 -7.67 -15.17 -4.40
CA CYS A 168 -8.35 -16.33 -4.99
C CYS A 168 -9.75 -15.96 -5.50
N LEU A 169 -10.53 -15.18 -4.73
CA LEU A 169 -11.83 -14.70 -5.15
C LEU A 169 -11.73 -13.83 -6.41
N SER A 170 -10.76 -12.89 -6.44
CA SER A 170 -10.53 -12.04 -7.61
C SER A 170 -10.10 -12.86 -8.83
N ALA A 171 -9.16 -13.80 -8.67
CA ALA A 171 -8.66 -14.65 -9.76
C ALA A 171 -9.77 -15.54 -10.34
N HIS A 172 -10.60 -16.12 -9.48
CA HIS A 172 -11.74 -16.92 -9.90
C HIS A 172 -12.76 -16.10 -10.68
N ALA A 173 -13.13 -14.92 -10.17
CA ALA A 173 -14.07 -14.02 -10.84
C ALA A 173 -13.57 -13.53 -12.21
N SER A 174 -12.25 -13.40 -12.39
CA SER A 174 -11.62 -12.95 -13.63
C SER A 174 -11.25 -14.07 -14.61
N ASN A 175 -11.56 -15.34 -14.31
CA ASN A 175 -11.21 -16.51 -15.14
C ASN A 175 -9.72 -16.53 -15.59
N VAL A 176 -8.80 -16.17 -14.69
CA VAL A 176 -7.37 -16.18 -15.01
C VAL A 176 -6.84 -17.60 -15.23
N SER A 177 -5.83 -17.74 -16.08
CA SER A 177 -5.21 -19.01 -16.41
C SER A 177 -4.46 -19.62 -15.22
N TYR A 178 -4.11 -20.90 -15.37
CA TYR A 178 -3.29 -21.60 -14.39
C TYR A 178 -1.93 -20.94 -14.13
N ILE A 179 -1.40 -20.15 -15.08
CA ILE A 179 -0.14 -19.41 -14.90
C ILE A 179 -0.27 -18.42 -13.73
N PHE A 180 -1.34 -17.64 -13.69
CA PHE A 180 -1.56 -16.68 -12.60
C PHE A 180 -1.82 -17.40 -11.27
N TRP A 181 -2.59 -18.48 -11.28
CA TRP A 181 -2.83 -19.30 -10.08
C TRP A 181 -1.53 -19.85 -9.49
N THR A 182 -0.64 -20.41 -10.31
CA THR A 182 0.59 -21.03 -9.81
C THR A 182 1.66 -19.99 -9.46
N PHE A 183 1.91 -19.03 -10.35
CA PHE A 183 3.04 -18.12 -10.23
C PHE A 183 2.72 -16.84 -9.48
N ALA A 184 1.47 -16.40 -9.37
CA ALA A 184 1.11 -15.31 -8.47
C ALA A 184 0.63 -15.86 -7.13
N ILE A 185 -0.52 -16.55 -7.11
CA ILE A 185 -1.17 -16.98 -5.85
C ILE A 185 -0.38 -18.08 -5.14
N GLY A 186 0.16 -19.06 -5.87
CA GLY A 186 1.00 -20.11 -5.28
C GLY A 186 2.25 -19.56 -4.61
N VAL A 187 2.91 -18.57 -5.22
CA VAL A 187 4.08 -17.90 -4.63
C VAL A 187 3.68 -17.07 -3.41
N TRP A 188 2.54 -16.37 -3.46
CA TRP A 188 1.95 -15.70 -2.30
C TRP A 188 1.78 -16.64 -1.10
N ALA A 189 1.22 -17.83 -1.34
CA ALA A 189 0.95 -18.84 -0.32
C ALA A 189 2.21 -19.38 0.35
N LEU A 190 3.34 -19.41 -0.36
CA LEU A 190 4.64 -19.82 0.19
C LEU A 190 5.39 -18.65 0.85
N LEU A 191 5.29 -17.46 0.27
CA LEU A 191 6.04 -16.29 0.70
C LEU A 191 5.56 -15.74 2.04
N ILE A 192 4.24 -15.70 2.27
CA ILE A 192 3.67 -15.16 3.51
C ILE A 192 4.18 -15.93 4.75
N PRO A 193 4.03 -17.27 4.84
CA PRO A 193 4.54 -18.03 5.99
C PRO A 193 6.06 -17.85 6.17
N TYR A 194 6.81 -17.82 5.07
CA TYR A 194 8.25 -17.57 5.11
C TYR A 194 8.60 -16.20 5.69
N GLN A 195 7.88 -15.14 5.30
CA GLN A 195 8.07 -13.79 5.84
C GLN A 195 7.70 -13.70 7.32
N ILE A 196 6.60 -14.33 7.74
CA ILE A 196 6.19 -14.39 9.15
C ILE A 196 7.28 -15.09 9.98
N ALA A 197 7.80 -16.23 9.51
CA ALA A 197 8.87 -16.96 10.19
C ALA A 197 10.20 -16.18 10.24
N GLN A 198 10.45 -15.31 9.26
CA GLN A 198 11.64 -14.46 9.21
C GLN A 198 11.54 -13.20 10.07
N LEU A 199 10.33 -12.77 10.46
CA LEU A 199 10.15 -11.57 11.26
C LEU A 199 10.61 -11.82 12.71
N ASP A 200 11.78 -11.28 13.04
CA ASP A 200 12.30 -11.24 14.40
C ASP A 200 12.14 -9.84 14.99
N LEU A 201 11.30 -9.71 16.02
CA LEU A 201 11.00 -8.43 16.67
C LEU A 201 12.18 -7.87 17.49
N LYS A 202 13.20 -8.71 17.76
CA LYS A 202 14.44 -8.28 18.43
C LYS A 202 15.45 -7.72 17.45
N ASP A 203 15.39 -8.12 16.18
CA ASP A 203 16.24 -7.60 15.12
C ASP A 203 15.55 -6.43 14.43
N ARG A 204 16.07 -5.21 14.67
CA ARG A 204 15.56 -3.97 14.08
C ARG A 204 15.67 -3.94 12.55
N THR A 205 16.39 -4.86 11.92
CA THR A 205 16.55 -4.90 10.45
C THR A 205 15.60 -5.88 9.76
N SER A 206 14.97 -6.79 10.53
CA SER A 206 14.14 -7.89 10.01
C SER A 206 12.92 -7.36 9.24
N GLY A 207 12.21 -6.40 9.82
CA GLY A 207 11.05 -5.74 9.21
C GLY A 207 11.36 -5.05 7.89
N GLY A 208 12.50 -4.35 7.82
CA GLY A 208 12.94 -3.66 6.62
C GLY A 208 13.38 -4.62 5.51
N LYS A 209 13.91 -5.78 5.88
CA LYS A 209 14.22 -6.86 4.94
C LYS A 209 12.92 -7.42 4.31
N ILE A 210 11.89 -7.67 5.12
CA ILE A 210 10.58 -8.13 4.63
C ILE A 210 9.91 -7.08 3.75
N PHE A 211 9.99 -5.80 4.10
CA PHE A 211 9.49 -4.72 3.26
C PHE A 211 10.17 -4.70 1.88
N ARG A 212 11.51 -4.82 1.82
CA ARG A 212 12.25 -4.91 0.55
C ARG A 212 11.89 -6.16 -0.27
N GLN A 213 11.60 -7.28 0.39
CA GLN A 213 11.10 -8.47 -0.30
C GLN A 213 9.74 -8.22 -0.94
N ASN A 214 8.83 -7.53 -0.25
CA ASN A 214 7.52 -7.16 -0.79
C ASN A 214 7.63 -6.22 -2.00
N ILE A 215 8.60 -5.30 -2.03
CA ILE A 215 8.87 -4.49 -3.25
C ILE A 215 9.27 -5.38 -4.43
N LYS A 216 10.22 -6.30 -4.22
CA LYS A 216 10.67 -7.23 -5.27
C LYS A 216 9.51 -8.11 -5.74
N PHE A 217 8.71 -8.57 -4.80
CA PHE A 217 7.59 -9.45 -5.06
C PHE A 217 6.45 -8.73 -5.80
N GLY A 218 6.16 -7.47 -5.49
CA GLY A 218 5.23 -6.66 -6.28
C GLY A 218 5.63 -6.59 -7.75
N LYS A 219 6.92 -6.32 -8.03
CA LYS A 219 7.45 -6.34 -9.41
C LYS A 219 7.29 -7.71 -10.09
N TYR A 220 7.53 -8.78 -9.34
CA TYR A 220 7.35 -10.14 -9.83
C TYR A 220 5.88 -10.45 -10.17
N VAL A 221 4.94 -10.12 -9.29
CA VAL A 221 3.50 -10.32 -9.56
C VAL A 221 3.04 -9.47 -10.75
N THR A 222 3.54 -8.24 -10.90
CA THR A 222 3.30 -7.43 -12.10
C THR A 222 3.80 -8.12 -13.37
N LEU A 223 4.99 -8.71 -13.36
CA LEU A 223 5.50 -9.48 -14.50
C LEU A 223 4.60 -10.69 -14.81
N VAL A 224 4.18 -11.44 -13.79
CA VAL A 224 3.25 -12.57 -13.97
C VAL A 224 1.92 -12.10 -14.56
N ALA A 225 1.39 -10.95 -14.12
CA ALA A 225 0.17 -10.37 -14.67
C ALA A 225 0.32 -9.97 -16.16
N PHE A 226 1.49 -9.46 -16.57
CA PHE A 226 1.78 -9.19 -17.99
C PHE A 226 1.85 -10.47 -18.82
N VAL A 227 2.48 -11.53 -18.29
CA VAL A 227 2.53 -12.84 -18.96
C VAL A 227 1.13 -13.43 -19.11
N GLU A 228 0.31 -13.33 -18.07
CA GLU A 228 -1.10 -13.75 -18.09
C GLU A 228 -1.88 -12.99 -19.18
N LEU A 229 -1.74 -11.66 -19.24
CA LEU A 229 -2.40 -10.85 -20.26
C LEU A 229 -1.98 -11.23 -21.68
N ALA A 230 -0.68 -11.48 -21.89
CA ALA A 230 -0.14 -11.93 -23.17
C ALA A 230 -0.67 -13.32 -23.56
N TYR A 231 -0.73 -14.24 -22.59
CA TYR A 231 -1.29 -15.59 -22.76
C TYR A 231 -2.77 -15.51 -23.16
N GLN A 232 -3.59 -14.78 -22.42
CA GLN A 232 -5.01 -14.60 -22.74
C GLN A 232 -5.22 -13.96 -24.11
N SER A 233 -4.41 -12.95 -24.47
CA SER A 233 -4.52 -12.27 -25.77
C SER A 233 -4.16 -13.19 -26.96
N PHE A 234 -3.30 -14.18 -26.74
CA PHE A 234 -2.91 -15.15 -27.76
C PHE A 234 -3.95 -16.26 -27.93
N PHE A 235 -4.49 -16.79 -26.81
CA PHE A 235 -5.40 -17.93 -26.83
C PHE A 235 -6.89 -17.55 -26.92
N SER A 236 -7.29 -16.32 -26.61
CA SER A 236 -8.67 -15.83 -26.86
C SER A 236 -8.98 -15.57 -28.34
N LYS A 237 -7.98 -15.63 -29.22
CA LYS A 237 -8.12 -15.47 -30.67
C LYS A 237 -8.37 -16.79 -31.42
N PHE A 238 -8.42 -17.92 -30.72
CA PHE A 238 -8.73 -19.24 -31.25
C PHE A 238 -9.96 -19.81 -30.55
#